data_AF-A0A2U3ID45-F1
#
_entry.id   AF-A0A2U3ID45-F1
#
_cell.length_a   1.000
_cell.length_b   1.000
_cell.length_c   1.000
_cell.angle_alpha   90.00
_cell.angle_beta   90.00
_cell.angle_gamma   90.00
#
_symmetry.space_group_name_H-M   'P 1'
#
loop_
_entity.id
_entity.type
_entity.pdbx_description
1 polymer ?
#
loop_
_entity_poly.entity_id
_entity_poly.type
_entity_poly.pdbx_seq_one_letter_code
_entity_poly.pdbx_strand_id
1 'polypeptide(L)'
;MLLGALAHAQSDAAGPIATQAGALYFLRDESGMAALIGTQVFDRFDAKRIAHFDETAGTNGAVARMLVQSDTGPVLYDFRRNPPVVQRVRQRMTVKRVFWQGEEVVMQSNLGWFGFQRGELKKLQSTTNVYH
;
A
#
# COMPACT_ATOMS: atom_id res chain seq x y z
N MET A 1 -16.21 12.58 16.66
CA MET A 1 -15.05 13.07 15.87
C MET A 1 -14.05 11.94 15.78
N LEU A 2 -13.98 11.24 14.64
CA LEU A 2 -12.91 10.28 14.39
C LEU A 2 -11.76 11.06 13.75
N LEU A 3 -10.58 11.05 14.36
CA LEU A 3 -9.37 11.59 13.75
C LEU A 3 -9.05 10.75 12.51
N GLY A 4 -9.34 11.28 11.31
CA GLY A 4 -8.79 10.76 10.07
C GLY A 4 -7.29 11.03 10.09
N ALA A 5 -6.49 9.97 10.11
CA ALA A 5 -5.05 10.10 9.98
C ALA A 5 -4.74 10.59 8.56
N LEU A 6 -4.41 11.88 8.45
CA LEU A 6 -3.98 12.51 7.20
C LEU A 6 -2.86 11.67 6.57
N ALA A 7 -3.16 11.06 5.42
CA ALA A 7 -2.23 10.17 4.73
C ALA A 7 -1.02 10.97 4.21
N HIS A 8 0.15 10.74 4.80
CA HIS A 8 1.40 11.26 4.28
C HIS A 8 1.83 10.46 3.03
N ALA A 9 2.06 11.21 1.95
CA ALA A 9 2.94 11.01 0.80
C ALA A 9 2.98 9.65 0.06
N GLN A 10 2.84 9.77 -1.26
CA GLN A 10 3.54 8.89 -2.20
C GLN A 10 5.05 9.02 -1.96
N SER A 11 5.69 7.96 -1.46
CA SER A 11 7.14 7.84 -1.26
C SER A 11 7.73 6.92 -2.33
N ASP A 12 8.99 7.15 -2.70
CA ASP A 12 9.79 6.26 -3.56
C ASP A 12 10.99 5.62 -2.82
N ALA A 13 10.98 5.68 -1.48
CA ALA A 13 11.99 5.08 -0.63
C ALA A 13 12.08 3.56 -0.85
N ALA A 14 13.31 3.07 -1.02
CA ALA A 14 13.60 1.64 -1.21
C ALA A 14 13.99 0.91 0.09
N GLY A 15 14.02 1.60 1.24
CA GLY A 15 14.43 1.04 2.51
C GLY A 15 15.70 1.68 3.12
N PRO A 16 15.97 1.46 4.42
CA PRO A 16 15.11 0.76 5.36
C PRO A 16 13.83 1.54 5.66
N ILE A 17 12.68 0.88 5.58
CA ILE A 17 11.39 1.41 6.03
C ILE A 17 10.99 0.61 7.26
N ALA A 18 10.77 1.29 8.38
CA ALA A 18 10.32 0.63 9.60
C ALA A 18 8.86 0.17 9.43
N THR A 19 8.61 -1.14 9.53
CA THR A 19 7.26 -1.72 9.52
C THR A 19 7.01 -2.53 10.79
N GLN A 20 5.75 -2.86 11.06
CA GLN A 20 5.41 -3.71 12.19
C GLN A 20 5.94 -5.16 12.07
N ALA A 21 6.31 -5.60 10.86
CA ALA A 21 6.92 -6.90 10.63
C ALA A 21 8.46 -6.88 10.67
N GLY A 22 9.08 -5.68 10.73
CA GLY A 22 10.53 -5.48 10.66
C GLY A 22 10.95 -4.43 9.62
N ALA A 23 12.25 -4.30 9.36
CA ALA A 23 12.75 -3.38 8.34
C ALA A 23 12.45 -3.88 6.94
N LEU A 24 11.68 -3.11 6.17
CA LEU A 24 11.36 -3.35 4.77
C LEU A 24 12.44 -2.76 3.86
N TYR A 25 12.82 -3.55 2.86
CA TYR A 25 13.62 -3.12 1.72
C TYR A 25 12.95 -3.53 0.41
N PHE A 26 13.11 -2.69 -0.59
CA PHE A 26 12.82 -2.97 -1.98
C PHE A 26 14.14 -3.05 -2.74
N LEU A 27 14.40 -4.19 -3.37
CA LEU A 27 15.58 -4.39 -4.19
C LEU A 27 15.13 -4.65 -5.63
N ARG A 28 15.83 -4.04 -6.59
CA ARG A 28 15.65 -4.41 -7.99
C ARG A 28 16.17 -5.82 -8.22
N ASP A 29 15.38 -6.67 -8.86
CA ASP A 29 15.80 -7.97 -9.37
C ASP A 29 15.52 -8.09 -10.88
N GLU A 30 15.86 -9.23 -11.49
CA GLU A 30 15.67 -9.47 -12.93
C GLU A 30 14.19 -9.40 -13.36
N SER A 31 13.26 -9.68 -12.45
CA SER A 31 11.81 -9.69 -12.68
C SER A 31 11.13 -8.36 -12.38
N GLY A 32 11.84 -7.37 -11.84
CA GLY A 32 11.28 -6.08 -11.46
C GLY A 32 11.78 -5.65 -10.09
N MET A 33 10.98 -5.90 -9.06
CA MET A 33 11.27 -5.56 -7.67
C MET A 33 10.97 -6.73 -6.74
N ALA A 34 11.85 -6.94 -5.76
CA ALA A 34 11.67 -7.83 -4.63
C ALA A 34 11.45 -7.01 -3.35
N ALA A 35 10.43 -7.37 -2.56
CA ALA A 35 10.19 -6.81 -1.24
C ALA A 35 10.70 -7.78 -0.17
N LEU A 36 11.49 -7.27 0.78
CA LEU A 36 12.16 -8.04 1.82
C LEU A 36 11.84 -7.49 3.20
N ILE A 37 11.60 -8.37 4.16
CA ILE A 37 11.66 -8.04 5.58
C ILE A 37 12.96 -8.61 6.13
N GLY A 38 13.85 -7.74 6.63
CA GLY A 38 15.22 -8.12 6.95
C GLY A 38 15.93 -8.65 5.71
N THR A 39 16.24 -9.96 5.69
CA THR A 39 16.90 -10.64 4.55
C THR A 39 15.97 -11.56 3.77
N GLN A 40 14.69 -11.67 4.15
CA GLN A 40 13.76 -12.62 3.56
C GLN A 40 12.85 -11.94 2.54
N VAL A 41 12.91 -12.40 1.28
CA VAL A 41 11.96 -11.98 0.24
C VAL A 41 10.58 -12.55 0.57
N PHE A 42 9.57 -11.68 0.65
CA PHE A 42 8.17 -12.09 0.86
C PHE A 42 7.29 -11.79 -0.35
N ASP A 43 7.71 -10.88 -1.25
CA ASP A 43 6.97 -10.58 -2.47
C ASP A 43 7.91 -10.24 -3.64
N ARG A 44 7.43 -10.51 -4.85
CA ARG A 44 8.00 -10.03 -6.10
C ARG A 44 6.92 -9.46 -6.99
N PHE A 45 7.21 -8.34 -7.63
CA PHE A 45 6.26 -7.65 -8.49
C PHE A 45 6.96 -6.86 -9.60
N ASP A 46 6.24 -6.75 -10.72
CA ASP A 46 6.69 -5.95 -11.86
C ASP A 46 6.54 -4.47 -11.53
N ALA A 47 7.66 -3.75 -11.44
CA ALA A 47 7.66 -2.30 -11.36
C ALA A 47 8.98 -1.72 -11.85
N LYS A 48 8.88 -0.63 -12.62
CA LYS A 48 10.08 0.12 -13.05
C LYS A 48 10.64 1.02 -11.95
N ARG A 49 9.81 1.52 -11.05
CA ARG A 49 10.21 2.38 -9.91
C ARG A 49 9.35 2.03 -8.72
N ILE A 50 9.90 2.22 -7.53
CA ILE A 50 9.11 2.12 -6.30
C ILE A 50 8.26 3.38 -6.17
N ALA A 51 6.98 3.16 -5.88
CA ALA A 51 6.07 4.19 -5.41
C ALA A 51 5.11 3.52 -4.43
N HIS A 52 5.02 4.04 -3.22
CA HIS A 52 4.20 3.46 -2.17
C HIS A 52 3.49 4.54 -1.35
N PHE A 53 2.37 4.15 -0.75
CA PHE A 53 1.59 4.95 0.17
C PHE A 53 1.54 4.21 1.51
N ASP A 54 1.84 4.90 2.59
CA ASP A 54 2.02 4.28 3.91
C ASP A 54 0.85 4.60 4.83
N GLU A 55 0.46 3.63 5.64
CA GLU A 55 -0.40 3.86 6.80
C GLU A 55 0.48 4.20 8.01
N THR A 56 0.63 5.49 8.30
CA THR A 56 1.51 5.98 9.36
C THR A 56 0.86 6.04 10.75
N ALA A 57 -0.22 5.29 11.02
CA ALA A 57 -1.02 5.40 12.24
C ALA A 57 -0.72 4.34 13.32
N GLY A 58 0.56 3.98 13.52
CA GLY A 58 1.01 3.05 14.56
C GLY A 58 1.73 3.73 15.72
N THR A 59 1.66 3.15 16.93
CA THR A 59 2.16 3.68 18.21
C THR A 59 3.65 4.04 18.25
N ASN A 60 4.46 3.63 17.26
CA ASN A 60 5.91 3.88 17.21
C ASN A 60 6.39 4.43 15.86
N GLY A 61 5.49 4.93 15.00
CA GLY A 61 5.85 5.44 13.67
C GLY A 61 6.21 4.36 12.62
N ALA A 62 6.11 3.07 12.99
CA ALA A 62 6.28 1.96 12.06
C ALA A 62 5.03 1.77 11.18
N VAL A 63 5.24 1.51 9.89
CA VAL A 63 4.19 1.29 8.90
C VAL A 63 3.42 0.00 9.20
N ALA A 64 2.09 0.09 9.34
CA ALA A 64 1.22 -1.05 9.57
C ALA A 64 0.76 -1.70 8.24
N ARG A 65 0.39 -0.87 7.27
CA ARG A 65 0.02 -1.27 5.91
C ARG A 65 0.65 -0.34 4.88
N MET A 66 0.88 -0.86 3.69
CA MET A 66 1.47 -0.12 2.58
C MET A 66 0.81 -0.52 1.28
N LEU A 67 0.43 0.47 0.46
CA LEU A 67 -0.03 0.24 -0.89
C LEU A 67 1.10 0.55 -1.87
N VAL A 68 1.60 -0.47 -2.55
CA VAL A 68 2.69 -0.35 -3.52
C VAL A 68 2.12 -0.31 -4.94
N GLN A 69 2.58 0.63 -5.75
CA GLN A 69 2.26 0.69 -7.16
C GLN A 69 3.08 -0.35 -7.94
N SER A 70 2.40 -1.22 -8.68
CA SER A 70 3.01 -2.13 -9.66
C SER A 70 2.44 -1.92 -11.06
N ASP A 71 3.09 -2.52 -12.06
CA ASP A 71 2.68 -2.44 -13.47
C ASP A 71 1.38 -3.21 -13.74
N THR A 72 1.05 -4.20 -12.90
CA THR A 72 -0.18 -5.03 -12.98
C THR A 72 -1.32 -4.51 -12.10
N GLY A 73 -1.07 -3.45 -11.33
CA GLY A 73 -2.03 -2.84 -10.40
C GLY A 73 -1.48 -2.75 -8.97
N PRO A 74 -2.16 -2.03 -8.06
CA PRO A 74 -1.67 -1.86 -6.70
C PRO A 74 -1.56 -3.18 -5.92
N VAL A 75 -0.58 -3.26 -5.03
CA VAL A 75 -0.36 -4.37 -4.10
C VAL A 75 -0.44 -3.83 -2.69
N LEU A 76 -1.35 -4.38 -1.88
CA LEU A 76 -1.47 -4.07 -0.47
C LEU A 76 -0.61 -5.04 0.33
N TYR A 77 0.32 -4.48 1.09
CA TYR A 77 1.06 -5.18 2.13
C TYR A 77 0.46 -4.86 3.49
N ASP A 78 0.24 -5.90 4.30
CA ASP A 78 -0.18 -5.78 5.69
C ASP A 78 0.90 -6.41 6.59
N PHE A 79 1.62 -5.54 7.29
CA PHE A 79 2.74 -5.87 8.17
C PHE A 79 2.31 -6.19 9.60
N ARG A 80 1.01 -6.20 9.90
CA ARG A 80 0.47 -6.60 11.22
C ARG A 80 0.64 -8.10 11.50
N ARG A 81 1.08 -8.87 10.50
CA ARG A 81 1.43 -10.30 10.58
C ARG A 81 2.85 -10.53 10.08
N ASN A 82 3.47 -11.61 10.55
CA ASN A 82 4.76 -12.09 10.07
C ASN A 82 4.63 -13.58 9.66
N PRO A 83 4.77 -13.94 8.38
CA PRO A 83 5.13 -13.06 7.25
C PRO A 83 4.02 -12.05 6.89
N PRO A 84 4.35 -10.93 6.23
CA PRO A 84 3.37 -9.95 5.78
C PRO A 84 2.31 -10.57 4.87
N VAL A 85 1.06 -10.10 4.98
CA VAL A 85 0.00 -10.51 4.04
C VAL A 85 0.09 -9.66 2.79
N VAL A 86 0.05 -10.32 1.62
CA VAL A 86 0.11 -9.67 0.31
C VAL A 86 -1.21 -9.83 -0.41
N GLN A 87 -1.85 -8.71 -0.78
CA GLN A 87 -3.09 -8.70 -1.54
C GLN A 87 -2.93 -7.88 -2.83
N ARG A 88 -3.19 -8.50 -3.97
CA ARG A 88 -3.09 -7.85 -5.29
C ARG A 88 -4.47 -7.33 -5.70
N VAL A 89 -4.59 -6.04 -6.01
CA VAL A 89 -5.86 -5.42 -6.44
C VAL A 89 -6.31 -5.91 -7.83
N ARG A 90 -5.37 -6.46 -8.64
CA ARG A 90 -5.61 -7.05 -9.98
C ARG A 90 -6.35 -6.15 -10.98
N GLN A 91 -6.37 -4.84 -10.71
CA GLN A 91 -6.85 -3.83 -11.64
C GLN A 91 -5.70 -2.88 -11.92
N ARG A 92 -5.28 -2.81 -13.19
CA ARG A 92 -4.27 -1.85 -13.62
C ARG A 92 -4.82 -0.44 -13.47
N MET A 93 -4.19 0.33 -12.59
CA MET A 93 -4.51 1.73 -12.34
C MET A 93 -3.28 2.45 -11.76
N THR A 94 -3.19 3.75 -12.00
CA THR A 94 -2.24 4.62 -11.29
C THR A 94 -2.95 5.26 -10.12
N VAL A 95 -2.52 4.95 -8.91
CA VAL A 95 -3.05 5.54 -7.67
C VAL A 95 -2.41 6.90 -7.47
N LYS A 96 -3.26 7.92 -7.23
CA LYS A 96 -2.84 9.29 -6.97
C LYS A 96 -2.88 9.64 -5.49
N ARG A 97 -3.89 9.13 -4.79
CA ARG A 97 -4.08 9.33 -3.35
C ARG A 97 -4.63 8.06 -2.74
N VAL A 98 -4.30 7.86 -1.47
CA VAL A 98 -4.76 6.75 -0.65
C VAL A 98 -5.32 7.31 0.65
N PHE A 99 -6.44 6.76 1.09
CA PHE A 99 -7.06 7.05 2.37
C PHE A 99 -7.27 5.74 3.11
N TRP A 100 -6.73 5.64 4.32
CA TRP A 100 -6.82 4.44 5.14
C TRP A 100 -8.03 4.55 6.08
N GLN A 101 -8.99 3.63 5.97
CA GLN A 101 -10.23 3.65 6.75
C GLN A 101 -10.50 2.30 7.41
N GLY A 102 -10.03 2.16 8.66
CA GLY A 102 -10.13 0.86 9.35
C GLY A 102 -9.45 -0.22 8.52
N GLU A 103 -10.17 -1.26 8.10
CA GLU A 103 -9.63 -2.32 7.23
C GLU A 103 -9.70 -2.01 5.73
N GLU A 104 -10.41 -0.96 5.32
CA GLU A 104 -10.52 -0.55 3.93
C GLU A 104 -9.39 0.42 3.54
N VAL A 105 -8.88 0.27 2.32
CA VAL A 105 -8.04 1.25 1.67
C VAL A 105 -8.80 1.86 0.49
N VAL A 106 -9.01 3.17 0.56
CA VAL A 106 -9.67 3.94 -0.51
C VAL A 106 -8.61 4.56 -1.40
N MET A 107 -8.69 4.30 -2.69
CA MET A 107 -7.75 4.75 -3.70
C MET A 107 -8.42 5.75 -4.65
N GLN A 108 -7.80 6.90 -4.84
CA GLN A 108 -8.14 7.82 -5.92
C GLN A 108 -7.23 7.52 -7.12
N SER A 109 -7.83 7.31 -8.30
CA SER A 109 -7.11 7.13 -9.57
C SER A 109 -7.73 7.98 -10.69
N ASN A 110 -7.15 7.93 -11.89
CA ASN A 110 -7.77 8.50 -13.09
C ASN A 110 -9.07 7.79 -13.50
N LEU A 111 -9.29 6.55 -13.04
CA LEU A 111 -10.49 5.76 -13.36
C LEU A 111 -11.65 6.01 -12.39
N GLY A 112 -11.43 6.86 -11.39
CA GLY A 112 -12.35 7.16 -10.30
C GLY A 112 -11.82 6.68 -8.95
N TRP A 113 -12.75 6.57 -8.01
CA TRP A 113 -12.51 6.14 -6.63
C TRP A 113 -12.76 4.65 -6.47
N PHE A 114 -11.92 3.98 -5.70
CA PHE A 114 -12.00 2.54 -5.47
C PHE A 114 -11.80 2.24 -3.99
N GLY A 115 -12.64 1.39 -3.42
CA GLY A 115 -12.46 0.79 -2.11
C GLY A 115 -11.86 -0.60 -2.28
N PHE A 116 -10.84 -0.93 -1.49
CA PHE A 116 -10.28 -2.27 -1.43
C PHE A 116 -10.26 -2.76 0.01
N GLN A 117 -10.91 -3.88 0.26
CA GLN A 117 -11.03 -4.46 1.58
C GLN A 117 -11.09 -5.98 1.47
N ARG A 118 -10.27 -6.69 2.25
CA ARG A 118 -10.28 -8.16 2.33
C ARG A 118 -10.21 -8.86 0.95
N GLY A 119 -9.41 -8.30 0.03
CA GLY A 119 -9.25 -8.86 -1.32
C GLY A 119 -10.34 -8.48 -2.33
N GLU A 120 -11.36 -7.72 -1.93
CA GLU A 120 -12.44 -7.28 -2.81
C GLU A 120 -12.21 -5.82 -3.25
N LEU A 121 -12.25 -5.57 -4.56
CA LEU A 121 -12.18 -4.23 -5.13
C LEU A 121 -13.58 -3.76 -5.55
N LYS A 122 -13.99 -2.59 -5.05
CA LYS A 122 -15.26 -1.95 -5.44
C LYS A 122 -14.98 -0.59 -6.03
N LYS A 123 -15.58 -0.30 -7.20
CA LYS A 123 -15.62 1.07 -7.71
C LYS A 123 -16.64 1.85 -6.88
N LEU A 124 -16.19 2.93 -6.26
CA LEU A 124 -17.06 3.78 -5.45
C LEU A 124 -17.83 4.69 -6.40
N GLN A 125 -19.16 4.64 -6.33
CA GLN A 125 -20.00 5.61 -7.01
C GLN A 125 -19.83 6.97 -6.31
N SER A 126 -20.13 8.06 -7.02
CA SER A 126 -20.11 9.42 -6.46
C SER A 126 -20.94 9.46 -5.18
N THR A 127 -20.28 9.25 -4.07
CA THR A 127 -20.83 9.32 -2.74
C THR A 127 -20.41 10.66 -2.21
N THR A 128 -21.32 11.36 -1.55
CA THR A 128 -21.08 12.61 -0.84
C THR A 128 -20.06 12.46 0.31
N ASN A 129 -19.36 11.31 0.40
CA ASN A 129 -18.35 11.01 1.38
C ASN A 129 -17.08 11.78 1.04
N VAL A 130 -16.75 12.70 1.94
CA VAL A 130 -15.44 13.34 1.95
C VAL A 130 -14.47 12.37 2.62
N TYR A 131 -13.53 11.84 1.84
CA TYR A 131 -12.41 11.05 2.35
C TYR A 131 -11.36 12.02 2.90
N HIS A 132 -11.02 11.85 4.18
CA HIS A 132 -10.01 12.66 4.90
C HIS A 132 -8.81 11.79 5.24
#